data_AF-H8I7E7-F1
#
_entry.id   AF-H8I7E7-F1
#
_cell.length_a   1.000
_cell.length_b   1.000
_cell.length_c   1.000
_cell.angle_alpha   90.00
_cell.angle_beta   90.00
_cell.angle_gamma   90.00
#
_symmetry.space_group_name_H-M   'P 1'
#
loop_
_entity.id
_entity.type
_entity.pdbx_description
1 polymer ?
#
loop_
_entity_poly.entity_id
_entity_poly.type
_entity_poly.pdbx_seq_one_letter_code
_entity_poly.pdbx_strand_id
1 'polypeptide(L)'
;MAEASGMAGMLLLAFLALVATYIIMRIIGRPSNDEVEREEEAVAMPEPKQAKKPEMISDEEFISLYTSPILEDAHDSLETAVGSILSALHFYDRDSWEEASEEFHSAIKRIDEAAERLNEVVEMVEDDSSRPLLLAKGRLEECRRLRTLAIRMEEACDAMIEGKVDEARGLGTARAELEKIVREWHA
;
A
#
# COMPACT_ATOMS: atom_id res chain seq x y z
N MET A 1 -44.20 6.25 -12.18
CA MET A 1 -42.95 6.73 -11.52
C MET A 1 -41.72 5.86 -11.81
N ALA A 2 -41.84 4.64 -12.37
CA ALA A 2 -40.68 3.83 -12.75
C ALA A 2 -40.01 4.26 -14.08
N GLU A 3 -40.77 4.81 -15.04
CA GLU A 3 -40.25 5.19 -16.37
C GLU A 3 -39.31 6.41 -16.35
N ALA A 4 -39.53 7.35 -15.42
CA ALA A 4 -38.66 8.52 -15.25
C ALA A 4 -37.27 8.15 -14.71
N SER A 5 -37.17 7.07 -13.92
CA SER A 5 -35.90 6.61 -13.34
C SER A 5 -34.99 5.91 -14.35
N GLY A 6 -35.56 5.14 -15.29
CA GLY A 6 -34.80 4.49 -16.35
C GLY A 6 -34.24 5.49 -17.36
N MET A 7 -35.00 6.54 -17.67
CA MET A 7 -34.55 7.60 -18.58
C MET A 7 -33.47 8.49 -17.95
N ALA A 8 -33.57 8.78 -16.64
CA ALA A 8 -32.52 9.50 -15.91
C ALA A 8 -31.20 8.70 -15.86
N GLY A 9 -31.27 7.37 -15.69
CA GLY A 9 -30.10 6.50 -15.71
C GLY A 9 -29.40 6.46 -17.07
N MET A 10 -30.17 6.39 -18.17
CA MET A 10 -29.60 6.45 -19.53
C MET A 10 -28.97 7.81 -19.85
N LEU A 11 -29.57 8.92 -19.39
CA LEU A 11 -29.00 10.25 -19.55
C LEU A 11 -27.67 10.41 -18.79
N LEU A 12 -27.57 9.84 -17.59
CA LEU A 12 -26.34 9.88 -16.81
C LEU A 12 -25.21 9.11 -17.49
N LEU A 13 -25.50 7.93 -18.04
CA LEU A 13 -24.53 7.13 -18.81
C LEU A 13 -24.09 7.83 -20.10
N ALA A 14 -25.02 8.45 -20.82
CA ALA A 14 -24.69 9.23 -22.01
C ALA A 14 -23.78 10.44 -21.67
N PHE A 15 -24.03 11.10 -20.54
CA PHE A 15 -23.20 12.19 -20.06
C PHE A 15 -21.79 11.73 -19.68
N LEU A 16 -21.66 10.62 -18.94
CA LEU A 16 -20.36 10.04 -18.58
C LEU A 16 -19.57 9.60 -19.82
N ALA A 17 -20.24 9.03 -20.82
CA ALA A 17 -19.61 8.68 -22.10
C ALA A 17 -19.10 9.93 -22.85
N LEU A 18 -19.86 11.02 -22.85
CA LEU A 18 -19.43 12.31 -23.43
C LEU A 18 -18.23 12.90 -22.69
N VAL A 19 -18.21 12.85 -21.35
CA VAL A 19 -17.07 13.33 -20.55
C VAL A 19 -15.82 12.48 -20.80
N ALA A 20 -15.96 11.15 -20.83
CA ALA A 20 -14.85 10.26 -21.14
C ALA A 20 -14.30 10.51 -22.56
N THR A 21 -15.19 10.67 -23.54
CA THR A 21 -14.81 11.00 -24.93
C THR A 21 -14.12 12.36 -25.01
N TYR A 22 -14.59 13.37 -24.27
CA TYR A 22 -13.97 14.69 -24.18
C TYR A 22 -12.57 14.63 -23.56
N ILE A 23 -12.37 13.84 -22.50
CA ILE A 23 -11.04 13.65 -21.88
C ILE A 23 -10.09 12.98 -22.87
N ILE A 24 -10.55 11.93 -23.58
CA ILE A 24 -9.77 11.25 -24.60
C ILE A 24 -9.44 12.20 -25.77
N MET A 25 -10.42 12.97 -26.26
CA MET A 25 -10.21 14.00 -27.27
C MET A 25 -9.28 15.12 -26.80
N ARG A 26 -9.26 15.46 -25.51
CA ARG A 26 -8.33 16.45 -24.94
C ARG A 26 -6.90 15.91 -24.80
N ILE A 27 -6.75 14.61 -24.52
CA ILE A 27 -5.44 13.95 -24.45
C ILE A 27 -4.85 13.76 -25.85
N ILE A 28 -5.67 13.42 -26.84
CA ILE A 28 -5.25 13.16 -28.22
C ILE A 28 -5.19 14.47 -29.05
N GLY A 29 -6.12 15.39 -28.81
CA GLY A 29 -6.30 16.64 -29.53
C GLY A 29 -5.67 17.83 -28.82
N ARG A 30 -4.35 17.85 -28.70
CA ARG A 30 -3.59 19.12 -28.75
C ARG A 30 -3.22 19.41 -30.21
N PRO A 31 -4.15 19.92 -31.06
CA PRO A 31 -3.72 20.71 -32.19
C PRO A 31 -3.20 22.04 -31.64
N SER A 32 -2.00 22.38 -32.07
CA SER A 32 -1.54 23.76 -32.10
C SER A 32 -2.51 24.62 -32.93
N ASN A 33 -2.58 25.89 -32.54
CA ASN A 33 -3.12 27.06 -33.24
C ASN A 33 -4.59 27.38 -32.98
N ASP A 34 -4.77 28.59 -32.43
CA ASP A 34 -5.55 29.69 -33.02
C ASP A 34 -4.81 31.00 -32.63
N GLU A 35 -4.64 32.06 -33.42
CA GLU A 35 -4.89 32.35 -34.83
C GLU A 35 -4.14 33.68 -35.17
N VAL A 36 -3.52 33.73 -36.37
CA VAL A 36 -3.56 34.80 -37.39
C VAL A 36 -2.97 36.21 -37.08
N GLU A 37 -1.84 36.55 -37.75
CA GLU A 37 -1.79 37.60 -38.80
C GLU A 37 -0.47 37.55 -39.63
N ARG A 38 -0.66 37.53 -40.95
CA ARG A 38 0.22 37.82 -42.11
C ARG A 38 1.70 38.17 -41.87
N GLU A 39 2.60 37.46 -42.55
CA GLU A 39 3.40 37.96 -43.69
C GLU A 39 4.30 36.84 -44.25
N GLU A 40 4.58 36.92 -45.54
CA GLU A 40 5.39 35.98 -46.32
C GLU A 40 6.80 35.83 -45.75
N GLU A 41 7.21 34.62 -45.39
CA GLU A 41 8.63 34.27 -45.37
C GLU A 41 8.80 32.76 -45.54
N ALA A 42 9.75 32.37 -46.39
CA ALA A 42 10.03 31.00 -46.76
C ALA A 42 10.52 30.19 -45.54
N VAL A 43 9.63 29.42 -44.91
CA VAL A 43 9.99 28.54 -43.80
C VAL A 43 10.29 27.15 -44.36
N ALA A 44 11.55 26.73 -44.19
CA ALA A 44 12.02 25.38 -44.44
C ALA A 44 11.05 24.35 -43.83
N MET A 45 10.79 23.27 -44.57
CA MET A 45 10.03 22.12 -44.09
C MET A 45 10.50 21.75 -42.68
N PRO A 46 9.61 21.56 -41.69
CA PRO A 46 10.04 21.16 -40.37
C PRO A 46 10.72 19.80 -40.51
N GLU A 47 12.01 19.76 -40.18
CA GLU A 47 12.74 18.50 -40.03
C GLU A 47 11.88 17.57 -39.16
N PRO A 48 11.77 16.27 -39.51
CA PRO A 48 11.03 15.33 -38.70
C PRO A 48 11.61 15.42 -37.29
N LYS A 49 10.80 15.90 -36.33
CA LYS A 49 11.13 15.91 -34.91
C LYS A 49 11.71 14.54 -34.63
N GLN A 50 13.02 14.49 -34.39
CA GLN A 50 13.69 13.25 -34.03
C GLN A 50 12.85 12.67 -32.90
N ALA A 51 12.20 11.55 -33.16
CA ALA A 51 11.55 10.80 -32.10
C ALA A 51 12.67 10.60 -31.07
N LYS A 52 12.58 11.32 -29.94
CA LYS A 52 13.53 11.11 -28.84
C LYS A 52 13.53 9.61 -28.64
N LYS A 53 14.67 8.97 -28.89
CA LYS A 53 14.83 7.56 -28.54
C LYS A 53 14.30 7.43 -27.11
N PRO A 54 13.44 6.44 -26.80
CA PRO A 54 13.04 6.23 -25.42
C PRO A 54 14.32 6.23 -24.58
N GLU A 55 14.37 7.09 -23.57
CA GLU A 55 15.53 7.15 -22.67
C GLU A 55 15.76 5.74 -22.15
N MET A 56 17.00 5.26 -22.28
CA MET A 56 17.38 3.96 -21.73
C MET A 56 17.30 4.10 -20.20
N ILE A 57 16.20 3.63 -19.63
CA ILE A 57 16.05 3.44 -18.19
C ILE A 57 17.11 2.41 -17.77
N SER A 58 17.86 2.70 -16.72
CA SER A 58 18.82 1.73 -16.19
C SER A 58 18.09 0.53 -15.57
N ASP A 59 18.72 -0.64 -15.52
CA ASP A 59 18.12 -1.82 -14.90
C ASP A 59 17.73 -1.55 -13.42
N GLU A 60 18.50 -0.71 -12.72
CA GLU A 60 18.21 -0.29 -11.35
C GLU A 60 16.96 0.59 -11.26
N GLU A 61 16.80 1.55 -12.18
CA GLU A 61 15.63 2.43 -12.23
C GLU A 61 14.38 1.66 -12.67
N PHE A 62 14.54 0.67 -13.55
CA PHE A 62 13.48 -0.27 -13.90
C PHE A 62 13.06 -1.09 -12.66
N ILE A 63 13.98 -1.77 -11.98
CA ILE A 63 13.66 -2.58 -10.79
C ILE A 63 12.97 -1.71 -9.72
N SER A 64 13.44 -0.49 -9.49
CA SER A 64 12.79 0.42 -8.55
C SER A 64 11.35 0.75 -8.94
N LEU A 65 11.07 1.08 -10.21
CA LEU A 65 9.72 1.42 -10.66
C LEU A 65 8.69 0.30 -10.42
N TYR A 66 9.11 -0.97 -10.51
CA TYR A 66 8.22 -2.12 -10.29
C TYR A 66 8.14 -2.55 -8.83
N THR A 67 9.19 -2.33 -8.03
CA THR A 67 9.23 -2.76 -6.62
C THR A 67 8.76 -1.68 -5.66
N SER A 68 8.92 -0.40 -5.98
CA SER A 68 8.52 0.71 -5.11
C SER A 68 7.04 0.67 -4.70
N PRO A 69 6.06 0.46 -5.61
CA PRO A 69 4.65 0.40 -5.21
C PRO A 69 4.37 -0.75 -4.23
N ILE A 70 5.01 -1.91 -4.44
CA ILE A 70 4.84 -3.09 -3.58
C ILE A 70 5.44 -2.85 -2.19
N LEU A 71 6.59 -2.18 -2.13
CA LEU A 71 7.23 -1.80 -0.88
C LEU A 71 6.41 -0.76 -0.10
N GLU A 72 5.74 0.16 -0.81
CA GLU A 72 4.85 1.17 -0.23
C GLU A 72 3.57 0.50 0.33
N ASP A 73 2.92 -0.38 -0.44
CA ASP A 73 1.77 -1.18 0.01
C ASP A 73 2.09 -2.03 1.26
N ALA A 74 3.29 -2.64 1.28
CA ALA A 74 3.77 -3.39 2.44
C ALA A 74 3.98 -2.49 3.66
N HIS A 75 4.49 -1.27 3.44
CA HIS A 75 4.70 -0.30 4.51
C HIS A 75 3.37 0.16 5.12
N ASP A 76 2.38 0.50 4.30
CA ASP A 76 1.04 0.92 4.73
C ASP A 76 0.33 -0.18 5.53
N SER A 77 0.51 -1.43 5.10
CA SER A 77 -0.01 -2.61 5.81
C SER A 77 0.64 -2.77 7.19
N LEU A 78 1.96 -2.57 7.28
CA LEU A 78 2.68 -2.59 8.57
C LEU A 78 2.30 -1.43 9.48
N GLU A 79 2.12 -0.22 8.95
CA GLU A 79 1.68 0.93 9.74
C GLU A 79 0.29 0.66 10.34
N THR A 80 -0.62 0.11 9.54
CA THR A 80 -1.95 -0.31 10.01
C THR A 80 -1.84 -1.38 11.09
N ALA A 81 -0.95 -2.36 10.92
CA ALA A 81 -0.72 -3.41 11.91
C ALA A 81 -0.22 -2.83 13.25
N VAL A 82 0.75 -1.91 13.21
CA VAL A 82 1.28 -1.23 14.39
C VAL A 82 0.18 -0.43 15.10
N GLY A 83 -0.72 0.22 14.33
CA GLY A 83 -1.90 0.89 14.87
C GLY A 83 -2.84 -0.06 15.62
N SER A 84 -3.12 -1.25 15.06
CA SER A 84 -3.91 -2.28 15.76
C SER A 84 -3.20 -2.82 17.00
N ILE A 85 -1.88 -3.05 16.96
CA ILE A 85 -1.10 -3.45 18.15
C ILE A 85 -1.22 -2.40 19.27
N LEU A 86 -1.13 -1.11 18.92
CA LEU A 86 -1.28 -0.03 19.89
C LEU A 86 -2.67 -0.05 20.55
N SER A 87 -3.73 -0.22 19.75
CA SER A 87 -5.11 -0.37 20.26
C SER A 87 -5.26 -1.61 21.14
N ALA A 88 -4.70 -2.75 20.71
CA ALA A 88 -4.73 -4.00 21.44
C ALA A 88 -4.06 -3.88 22.82
N LEU A 89 -2.87 -3.27 22.88
CA LEU A 89 -2.15 -3.00 24.13
C LEU A 89 -2.96 -2.09 25.07
N HIS A 90 -3.66 -1.10 24.51
CA HIS A 90 -4.52 -0.21 25.29
C HIS A 90 -5.76 -0.92 25.87
N PHE A 91 -6.37 -1.84 25.12
CA PHE A 91 -7.46 -2.69 25.63
C PHE A 91 -6.96 -3.69 26.67
N TYR A 92 -5.80 -4.29 26.42
CA TYR A 92 -5.13 -5.22 27.34
C TYR A 92 -4.87 -4.56 28.70
N ASP A 93 -4.42 -3.31 28.73
CA ASP A 93 -4.18 -2.57 29.97
C ASP A 93 -5.44 -2.25 30.78
N ARG A 94 -6.62 -2.42 30.18
CA ARG A 94 -7.92 -2.16 30.79
C ARG A 94 -8.69 -3.43 31.11
N ASP A 95 -8.01 -4.58 31.03
CA ASP A 95 -8.58 -5.91 31.21
C ASP A 95 -9.71 -6.24 30.21
N SER A 96 -9.71 -5.57 29.04
CA SER A 96 -10.68 -5.77 27.95
C SER A 96 -10.14 -6.83 26.99
N TRP A 97 -10.09 -8.09 27.45
CA TRP A 97 -9.34 -9.16 26.79
C TRP A 97 -9.92 -9.56 25.43
N GLU A 98 -11.24 -9.53 25.26
CA GLU A 98 -11.90 -9.86 23.99
C GLU A 98 -11.52 -8.83 22.92
N GLU A 99 -11.67 -7.54 23.21
CA GLU A 99 -11.31 -6.46 22.29
C GLU A 99 -9.80 -6.41 22.02
N ALA A 100 -8.98 -6.70 23.04
CA ALA A 100 -7.54 -6.81 22.85
C ALA A 100 -7.17 -7.98 21.91
N SER A 101 -7.82 -9.13 22.07
CA SER A 101 -7.61 -10.30 21.20
C SER A 101 -7.99 -9.99 19.76
N GLU A 102 -9.15 -9.36 19.53
CA GLU A 102 -9.60 -8.94 18.19
C GLU A 102 -8.61 -7.99 17.50
N GLU A 103 -8.06 -7.02 18.24
CA GLU A 103 -7.07 -6.09 17.69
C GLU A 103 -5.71 -6.76 17.43
N PHE A 104 -5.24 -7.68 18.29
CA PHE A 104 -4.04 -8.47 17.98
C PHE A 104 -4.25 -9.36 16.76
N HIS A 105 -5.42 -9.99 16.63
CA HIS A 105 -5.78 -10.77 15.45
C HIS A 105 -5.79 -9.93 14.17
N SER A 106 -6.39 -8.73 14.24
CA SER A 106 -6.36 -7.75 13.14
C SER A 106 -4.93 -7.40 12.75
N ALA A 107 -4.06 -7.12 13.72
CA ALA A 107 -2.65 -6.83 13.48
C ALA A 107 -1.91 -7.99 12.79
N ILE A 108 -2.13 -9.23 13.23
CA ILE A 108 -1.51 -10.42 12.63
C ILE A 108 -1.87 -10.54 11.16
N LYS A 109 -3.15 -10.34 10.82
CA LYS A 109 -3.60 -10.37 9.42
C LYS A 109 -2.89 -9.30 8.58
N ARG A 110 -2.74 -8.08 9.10
CA ARG A 110 -2.04 -6.99 8.39
C ARG A 110 -0.54 -7.27 8.24
N ILE A 111 0.09 -7.90 9.22
CA ILE A 111 1.49 -8.34 9.13
C ILE A 111 1.64 -9.42 8.06
N ASP A 112 0.70 -10.36 7.98
CA ASP A 112 0.70 -11.40 6.96
C ASP A 112 0.50 -10.80 5.55
N GLU A 113 -0.42 -9.85 5.38
CA GLU A 113 -0.60 -9.08 4.13
C GLU A 113 0.68 -8.34 3.72
N ALA A 114 1.38 -7.69 4.67
CA ALA A 114 2.64 -7.04 4.40
C ALA A 114 3.74 -8.03 4.00
N ALA A 115 3.82 -9.17 4.70
CA ALA A 115 4.81 -10.21 4.40
C ALA A 115 4.60 -10.81 3.01
N GLU A 116 3.36 -11.01 2.58
CA GLU A 116 3.03 -11.44 1.22
C GLU A 116 3.57 -10.46 0.18
N ARG A 117 3.33 -9.16 0.34
CA ARG A 117 3.85 -8.11 -0.55
C ARG A 117 5.38 -8.08 -0.59
N LEU A 118 6.04 -8.20 0.55
CA LEU A 118 7.51 -8.22 0.60
C LEU A 118 8.09 -9.47 -0.07
N ASN A 119 7.40 -10.61 0.00
CA ASN A 119 7.82 -11.81 -0.72
C ASN A 119 7.68 -11.64 -2.24
N GLU A 120 6.68 -10.90 -2.73
CA GLU A 120 6.60 -10.55 -4.17
C GLU A 120 7.87 -9.82 -4.64
N VAL A 121 8.40 -8.88 -3.84
CA VAL A 121 9.68 -8.21 -4.14
C VAL A 121 10.85 -9.18 -4.15
N VAL A 122 10.89 -10.14 -3.21
CA VAL A 122 11.94 -11.16 -3.15
C VAL A 122 11.92 -12.08 -4.36
N GLU A 123 10.73 -12.43 -4.87
CA GLU A 123 10.58 -13.28 -6.05
C GLU A 123 10.86 -12.53 -7.36
N MET A 124 10.60 -11.21 -7.40
CA MET A 124 10.79 -10.38 -8.59
C MET A 124 12.25 -9.98 -8.84
N VAL A 125 13.08 -9.92 -7.80
CA VAL A 125 14.43 -9.35 -7.91
C VAL A 125 15.50 -10.44 -7.79
N GLU A 126 16.13 -10.75 -8.91
CA GLU A 126 17.17 -11.81 -9.01
C GLU A 126 18.53 -11.37 -8.44
N ASP A 127 18.83 -10.07 -8.43
CA ASP A 127 20.09 -9.55 -7.88
C ASP A 127 20.04 -9.50 -6.34
N ASP A 128 20.76 -10.44 -5.73
CA ASP A 128 20.90 -10.59 -4.27
C ASP A 128 21.45 -9.34 -3.56
N SER A 129 22.13 -8.45 -4.29
CA SER A 129 22.74 -7.22 -3.75
C SER A 129 21.89 -5.97 -3.97
N SER A 130 20.78 -6.08 -4.70
CA SER A 130 19.91 -4.96 -5.01
C SER A 130 19.27 -4.37 -3.75
N ARG A 131 19.16 -3.04 -3.73
CA ARG A 131 18.59 -2.32 -2.58
C ARG A 131 17.14 -2.72 -2.26
N PRO A 132 16.20 -2.86 -3.23
CA PRO A 132 14.83 -3.25 -2.94
C PRO A 132 14.73 -4.63 -2.26
N LEU A 133 15.55 -5.59 -2.71
CA LEU A 133 15.60 -6.92 -2.13
C LEU A 133 16.14 -6.91 -0.69
N LEU A 134 17.21 -6.16 -0.44
CA LEU A 134 17.77 -6.02 0.91
C LEU A 134 16.77 -5.37 1.88
N LEU A 135 16.04 -4.35 1.41
CA LEU A 135 14.95 -3.73 2.17
C LEU A 135 13.82 -4.73 2.45
N ALA A 136 13.38 -5.48 1.44
CA ALA A 136 12.33 -6.47 1.59
C ALA A 136 12.71 -7.58 2.59
N LYS A 137 13.92 -8.15 2.47
CA LYS A 137 14.46 -9.16 3.40
C LYS A 137 14.52 -8.63 4.83
N GLY A 138 14.95 -7.38 5.02
CA GLY A 138 14.99 -6.73 6.33
C GLY A 138 13.60 -6.57 6.96
N ARG A 139 12.62 -6.10 6.16
CA ARG A 139 11.23 -5.94 6.61
C ARG A 139 10.52 -7.28 6.85
N LEU A 140 10.84 -8.33 6.09
CA LEU A 140 10.29 -9.67 6.35
C LEU A 140 10.70 -10.21 7.73
N GLU A 141 11.93 -9.94 8.15
CA GLU A 141 12.38 -10.36 9.49
C GLU A 141 11.64 -9.60 10.59
N GLU A 142 11.37 -8.31 10.37
CA GLU A 142 10.53 -7.51 11.23
C GLU A 142 9.08 -8.04 11.28
N CYS A 143 8.48 -8.38 10.14
CA CYS A 143 7.16 -9.02 10.09
C CYS A 143 7.13 -10.30 10.94
N ARG A 144 8.12 -11.20 10.79
CA ARG A 144 8.18 -12.46 11.56
C ARG A 144 8.23 -12.21 13.06
N ARG A 145 9.04 -11.24 13.48
CA ARG A 145 9.18 -10.85 14.88
C ARG A 145 7.88 -10.26 15.42
N LEU A 146 7.30 -9.27 14.74
CA LEU A 146 6.02 -8.65 15.11
C LEU A 146 4.90 -9.69 15.19
N ARG A 147 4.78 -10.55 14.18
CA ARG A 147 3.77 -11.62 14.13
C ARG A 147 3.86 -12.56 15.31
N THR A 148 5.07 -13.02 15.63
CA THR A 148 5.30 -13.94 16.76
C THR A 148 4.90 -13.31 18.09
N LEU A 149 5.23 -12.03 18.28
CA LEU A 149 4.88 -11.31 19.50
C LEU A 149 3.36 -11.05 19.59
N ALA A 150 2.73 -10.67 18.48
CA ALA A 150 1.29 -10.42 18.41
C ALA A 150 0.49 -11.70 18.69
N ILE A 151 0.87 -12.85 18.11
CA ILE A 151 0.23 -14.15 18.38
C ILE A 151 0.33 -14.51 19.86
N ARG A 152 1.50 -14.34 20.49
CA ARG A 152 1.64 -14.60 21.92
C ARG A 152 0.72 -13.72 22.76
N MET A 153 0.51 -12.48 22.36
CA MET A 153 -0.42 -11.60 23.06
C MET A 153 -1.88 -11.95 22.82
N GLU A 154 -2.26 -12.32 21.59
CA GLU A 154 -3.59 -12.86 21.26
C GLU A 154 -3.88 -14.11 22.13
N GLU A 155 -2.97 -15.09 22.13
CA GLU A 155 -3.07 -16.29 22.96
C GLU A 155 -3.11 -15.95 24.47
N ALA A 156 -2.41 -14.91 24.91
CA ALA A 156 -2.49 -14.44 26.29
C ALA A 156 -3.88 -13.88 26.63
N CYS A 157 -4.49 -13.13 25.71
CA CYS A 157 -5.86 -12.63 25.86
C CYS A 157 -6.86 -13.81 25.93
N ASP A 158 -6.75 -14.75 25.01
CA ASP A 158 -7.60 -15.94 24.96
C ASP A 158 -7.49 -16.76 26.26
N ALA A 159 -6.28 -16.96 26.76
CA ALA A 159 -6.05 -17.61 28.04
C ALA A 159 -6.68 -16.84 29.22
N MET A 160 -6.67 -15.50 29.20
CA MET A 160 -7.36 -14.69 30.22
C MET A 160 -8.89 -14.85 30.14
N ILE A 161 -9.46 -14.86 28.94
CA ILE A 161 -10.90 -15.08 28.71
C ILE A 161 -11.32 -16.47 29.25
N GLU A 162 -10.49 -17.48 29.03
CA GLU A 162 -10.71 -18.84 29.52
C GLU A 162 -10.40 -19.03 31.01
N GLY A 163 -9.89 -18.00 31.71
CA GLY A 163 -9.53 -18.05 33.12
C GLY A 163 -8.21 -18.78 33.45
N LYS A 164 -7.37 -19.04 32.44
CA LYS A 164 -6.06 -19.70 32.55
C LYS A 164 -4.94 -18.68 32.86
N VAL A 165 -5.00 -18.09 34.06
CA VAL A 165 -4.13 -16.96 34.46
C VAL A 165 -2.63 -17.27 34.38
N ASP A 166 -2.19 -18.48 34.75
CA ASP A 166 -0.77 -18.83 34.74
C ASP A 166 -0.21 -18.96 33.30
N GLU A 167 -1.02 -19.46 32.37
CA GLU A 167 -0.70 -19.55 30.94
C GLU A 167 -0.62 -18.13 30.33
N ALA A 168 -1.63 -17.30 30.59
CA ALA A 168 -1.66 -15.92 30.15
C ALA A 168 -0.45 -15.11 30.61
N ARG A 169 0.03 -15.32 31.84
CA ARG A 169 1.23 -14.65 32.36
C ARG A 169 2.52 -15.03 31.63
N GLY A 170 2.65 -16.30 31.23
CA GLY A 170 3.79 -16.76 30.45
C GLY A 170 3.85 -16.09 29.08
N LEU A 171 2.69 -16.03 28.41
CA LEU A 171 2.53 -15.46 27.08
C LEU A 171 2.62 -13.92 27.07
N GLY A 172 2.06 -13.26 28.09
CA GLY A 172 2.06 -11.81 28.27
C GLY A 172 3.45 -11.17 28.44
N THR A 173 4.52 -11.97 28.54
CA THR A 173 5.90 -11.47 28.53
C THR A 173 6.28 -10.78 27.21
N ALA A 174 5.58 -11.09 26.10
CA ALA A 174 5.76 -10.45 24.80
C ALA A 174 5.39 -8.95 24.79
N ARG A 175 4.55 -8.52 25.73
CA ARG A 175 4.03 -7.15 25.82
C ARG A 175 5.12 -6.08 25.81
N ALA A 176 6.12 -6.21 26.68
CA ALA A 176 7.16 -5.19 26.83
C ALA A 176 7.98 -4.99 25.55
N GLU A 177 8.15 -6.06 24.77
CA GLU A 177 8.84 -6.00 23.49
C GLU A 177 7.98 -5.33 22.42
N LEU A 178 6.68 -5.62 22.36
CA LEU A 178 5.74 -4.92 21.48
C LEU A 178 5.67 -3.42 21.79
N GLU A 179 5.54 -3.04 23.06
CA GLU A 179 5.56 -1.64 23.48
C GLU A 179 6.83 -0.91 23.05
N LYS A 180 7.98 -1.60 23.07
CA LYS A 180 9.23 -1.04 22.57
C LYS A 180 9.17 -0.82 21.06
N ILE A 181 8.73 -1.81 20.30
CA ILE A 181 8.65 -1.72 18.83
C ILE A 181 7.67 -0.62 18.39
N VAL A 182 6.48 -0.57 18.99
CA VAL A 182 5.47 0.45 18.69
C VAL A 182 6.00 1.86 18.98
N ARG A 183 6.73 2.06 20.09
CA ARG A 183 7.38 3.35 20.39
C ARG A 183 8.45 3.73 19.37
N GLU A 184 9.27 2.77 18.95
CA GLU A 184 10.32 2.99 17.95
C GLU A 184 9.74 3.34 16.57
N TRP A 185 8.55 2.83 16.24
CA TRP A 185 7.86 3.13 14.98
C TRP A 185 7.29 4.56 14.91
N HIS A 186 6.98 5.16 16.06
CA HIS A 186 6.41 6.52 16.15
C HIS A 186 7.43 7.60 16.57
N ALA A 187 8.71 7.25 16.76
CA ALA A 187 9.78 8.15 17.18
C ALA A 187 10.43 8.88 16.00
#